data_AF-A0A3M1RQH4-F1
#
_entry.id   AF-A0A3M1RQH4-F1
#
_cell.length_a   1.000
_cell.length_b   1.000
_cell.length_c   1.000
_cell.angle_alpha   90.00
_cell.angle_beta   90.00
_cell.angle_gamma   90.00
#
_symmetry.space_group_name_H-M   'P 1'
#
loop_
_entity.id
_entity.type
_entity.pdbx_description
1 polymer ?
#
loop_
_entity_poly.entity_id
_entity_poly.type
_entity_poly.pdbx_seq_one_letter_code
_entity_poly.pdbx_strand_id
1 'polypeptide(L)' 'MPLLIDDAVQSTEVPEEMTPPLTLMDLFTALCEETDDDRLVAAAVIDLFCRGYVKMQGE' A
#
# COMPACT_ATOMS: atom_id res chain seq x y z
N MET A 1 -3.26 38.25 32.13
CA MET A 1 -3.50 36.82 32.41
C MET A 1 -2.84 36.02 31.30
N PRO A 2 -1.99 35.01 31.58
CA PRO A 2 -1.41 34.17 30.53
C PRO A 2 -2.49 33.24 29.96
N LEU A 3 -2.50 33.09 28.63
CA LEU A 3 -3.36 32.17 27.91
C LEU A 3 -2.79 30.76 28.04
N LEU A 4 -3.49 29.89 28.76
CA LEU A 4 -3.22 28.46 28.78
C LEU A 4 -3.73 27.90 27.45
N ILE A 5 -2.80 27.49 26.58
CA ILE A 5 -3.14 26.67 25.41
C ILE A 5 -2.99 25.23 25.88
N ASP A 6 -4.12 24.61 26.19
CA ASP A 6 -4.24 23.16 26.25
C ASP A 6 -3.93 22.62 24.86
N ASP A 7 -2.71 22.08 24.68
CA ASP A 7 -2.31 21.33 23.49
C ASP A 7 -2.97 19.94 23.57
N ALA A 8 -4.29 19.95 23.45
CA ALA A 8 -5.12 18.76 23.38
C ALA A 8 -5.14 18.28 21.94
N VAL A 9 -4.30 17.27 21.68
CA VAL A 9 -4.59 16.12 20.80
C VAL A 9 -5.30 16.50 19.50
N GLN A 10 -4.52 16.86 18.48
CA GLN A 10 -4.91 16.52 17.12
C GLN A 10 -4.17 15.24 16.75
N SER A 11 -4.75 14.11 17.16
CA SER A 11 -4.52 12.84 16.49
C SER A 11 -4.74 13.08 15.00
N THR A 12 -3.67 13.05 14.22
CA THR A 12 -3.78 12.99 12.76
C THR A 12 -4.56 11.72 12.45
N GLU A 13 -5.84 11.90 12.18
CA GLU A 13 -6.75 10.92 11.60
C GLU A 13 -6.16 10.56 10.23
N VAL A 14 -5.31 9.54 10.21
CA VAL A 14 -5.00 8.83 8.97
C VAL A 14 -6.34 8.22 8.58
N PRO A 15 -6.93 8.56 7.42
CA PRO A 15 -8.03 7.75 6.91
C PRO A 15 -7.44 6.37 6.63
N GLU A 16 -7.57 5.47 7.59
CA GLU A 16 -7.44 4.03 7.38
C GLU A 16 -8.62 3.60 6.50
N GLU A 17 -8.60 4.01 5.22
CA GLU A 17 -9.22 3.20 4.18
C GLU A 17 -8.44 1.88 4.18
N MET A 18 -8.87 0.96 5.04
CA MET A 18 -8.46 -0.45 5.01
C MET A 18 -8.94 -1.03 3.69
N THR A 19 -8.22 -0.74 2.60
CA THR A 19 -8.31 -1.54 1.40
C THR A 19 -7.86 -2.94 1.78
N PRO A 20 -8.69 -3.98 1.59
CA PRO A 20 -8.28 -5.34 1.88
C PRO A 20 -6.98 -5.63 1.10
N PRO A 21 -6.04 -6.39 1.69
CA PRO A 21 -4.80 -6.71 1.01
C PRO A 21 -5.12 -7.42 -0.30
N LEU A 22 -4.72 -6.79 -1.42
CA LEU A 22 -4.88 -7.37 -2.75
C LEU A 22 -4.13 -8.70 -2.82
N THR A 23 -4.74 -9.68 -3.47
CA THR A 23 -4.03 -10.93 -3.74
C THR A 23 -2.96 -10.70 -4.80
N LEU A 24 -1.99 -11.61 -4.88
CA LEU A 24 -0.99 -11.56 -5.95
C LEU A 24 -1.67 -11.57 -7.33
N MET A 25 -2.78 -12.30 -7.49
CA MET A 25 -3.54 -12.36 -8.75
C MET A 25 -4.19 -11.01 -9.09
N ASP A 26 -4.75 -10.30 -8.11
CA ASP A 26 -5.35 -8.98 -8.35
C ASP A 26 -4.27 -7.97 -8.76
N LEU A 27 -3.08 -8.04 -8.14
CA LEU A 27 -1.94 -7.21 -8.51
C LEU A 27 -1.48 -7.49 -9.95
N PHE A 28 -1.35 -8.77 -10.34
CA PHE A 28 -1.01 -9.13 -11.73
C PHE A 28 -2.08 -8.63 -12.71
N THR A 29 -3.35 -8.81 -12.39
CA THR A 29 -4.46 -8.38 -13.25
C THR A 29 -4.42 -6.88 -13.48
N ALA A 30 -4.29 -6.08 -12.40
CA ALA A 30 -4.19 -4.63 -12.50
C ALA A 30 -2.97 -4.17 -13.31
N LEU A 31 -1.82 -4.85 -13.17
CA LEU A 31 -0.63 -4.52 -13.96
C LEU A 31 -0.79 -4.87 -15.44
N CYS A 32 -1.47 -5.97 -15.75
CA CYS A 32 -1.76 -6.35 -17.14
C CYS A 32 -2.79 -5.42 -17.81
N GLU A 33 -3.68 -4.78 -17.05
CA GLU A 33 -4.59 -3.76 -17.59
C GLU A 33 -3.85 -2.47 -17.99
N GLU A 34 -2.76 -2.14 -17.29
CA GLU A 34 -1.94 -0.95 -17.56
C GLU A 34 -0.87 -1.21 -18.64
N THR A 35 -0.39 -2.44 -18.78
CA THR A 35 0.64 -2.78 -19.77
C THR A 35 0.55 -4.22 -20.26
N ASP A 36 0.64 -4.39 -21.59
CA ASP A 36 0.72 -5.71 -22.24
C ASP A 36 2.13 -6.33 -22.19
N ASP A 37 3.12 -5.68 -21.59
CA ASP A 37 4.49 -6.19 -21.51
C ASP A 37 4.69 -7.06 -20.26
N ASP A 38 4.59 -8.37 -20.45
CA ASP A 38 4.79 -9.38 -19.39
C ASP A 38 6.10 -9.20 -18.61
N ARG A 39 7.18 -8.70 -19.25
CA ARG A 39 8.47 -8.51 -18.59
C ARG A 39 8.42 -7.32 -17.63
N LEU A 40 7.71 -6.26 -18.00
CA LEU A 40 7.50 -5.10 -17.13
C LEU A 40 6.60 -5.45 -15.95
N VAL A 41 5.53 -6.22 -16.18
CA VAL A 41 4.66 -6.72 -15.12
C VAL A 41 5.45 -7.55 -14.11
N ALA A 42 6.24 -8.52 -14.59
CA ALA A 42 7.07 -9.35 -13.72
C ALA A 42 8.11 -8.51 -12.93
N ALA A 43 8.75 -7.53 -13.59
CA ALA A 43 9.72 -6.65 -12.93
C ALA A 43 9.06 -5.80 -11.84
N ALA A 44 7.86 -5.28 -12.07
CA ALA A 44 7.10 -4.48 -11.10
C ALA A 44 6.71 -5.32 -9.87
N VAL A 45 6.22 -6.55 -10.07
CA VAL A 45 5.87 -7.45 -8.97
C VAL A 45 7.11 -7.79 -8.12
N ILE A 46 8.25 -8.07 -8.76
CA ILE A 46 9.51 -8.34 -8.06
C ILE A 46 9.98 -7.11 -7.27
N ASP A 47 9.92 -5.91 -7.86
CA ASP A 47 10.30 -4.66 -7.19
C ASP A 47 9.40 -4.39 -5.97
N LEU A 48 8.09 -4.58 -6.10
CA LEU A 48 7.12 -4.47 -4.98
C LEU A 48 7.41 -5.49 -3.87
N PHE A 49 7.80 -6.72 -4.23
CA PHE A 49 8.21 -7.74 -3.28
C PHE A 49 9.52 -7.38 -2.56
N CYS A 50 10.55 -6.94 -3.29
CA CYS A 50 11.83 -6.52 -2.73
C CYS A 50 11.70 -5.32 -1.79
N ARG A 51 10.75 -4.41 -2.07
CA ARG A 51 10.42 -3.27 -1.19
C ARG A 51 9.55 -3.66 0.01
N GLY A 52 9.04 -4.90 0.06
CA GLY A 52 8.25 -5.42 1.17
C GLY A 52 6.76 -5.04 1.13
N TYR A 53 6.27 -4.52 0.01
CA TYR A 53 4.84 -4.25 -0.21
C TYR A 53 4.05 -5.54 -0.45
N VAL A 54 4.67 -6.51 -1.14
CA VAL A 54 4.11 -7.85 -1.33
C VAL A 54 4.77 -8.80 -0.34
N LYS A 55 3.95 -9.49 0.46
CA LYS A 55 4.40 -10.56 1.34
C LYS A 55 3.66 -11.83 0.96
N MET A 56 4.40 -12.92 0.79
CA MET A 56 3.80 -14.25 0.75
C MET A 56 3.20 -14.50 2.14
N GLN A 57 1.88 -14.64 2.25
CA GLN A 57 1.30 -15.24 3.45
C GLN A 57 1.69 -16.72 3.43
N GLY A 58 2.72 -17.06 4.19
CA GLY A 58 3.13 -18.45 4.41
C GLY A 58 2.31 -19.05 5.55
N GLU A 59 1.95 -20.32 5.37
CA GLU A 59 1.43 -21.25 6.40
C GLU A 59 2.23 -21.23 7.72
#